data_AF-A0A3D4IST7-F1
#
_entry.id   AF-A0A3D4IST7-F1
#
_cell.length_a   1.000
_cell.length_b   1.000
_cell.length_c   1.000
_cell.angle_alpha   90.00
_cell.angle_beta   90.00
_cell.angle_gamma   90.00
#
_symmetry.space_group_name_H-M   'P 1'
#
loop_
_entity.id
_entity.type
_entity.pdbx_description
1 polymer ?
#
loop_
_entity_poly.entity_id
_entity_poly.type
_entity_poly.pdbx_seq_one_letter_code
_entity_poly.pdbx_strand_id
1 'polypeptide(L)'
;MQKYFVLVGLLFVLLSCQEEEEAKLYSKFELSSPELGVTKTIWLYLPGDYSQSGNTYPVIYFSDAQWLFEANPNYSQEMHVDEKLREMETNGFPGVIVVGIESDENTRHEDFSLYPSRDQLGGKGQA
;
A
#
# COMPACT_ATOMS: atom_id res chain seq x y z
N MET A 1 -2.58 41.05 32.94
CA MET A 1 -2.45 40.92 31.47
C MET A 1 -1.43 39.85 31.05
N GLN A 2 -0.30 39.68 31.77
CA GLN A 2 0.75 38.69 31.45
C GLN A 2 0.32 37.20 31.50
N LYS A 3 -0.67 36.83 32.32
CA LYS A 3 -1.19 35.45 32.41
C LYS A 3 -1.92 34.97 31.14
N TYR A 4 -2.58 35.88 30.43
CA TYR A 4 -3.27 35.53 29.18
C TYR A 4 -2.30 35.37 28.01
N PHE A 5 -1.13 36.02 28.07
CA PHE A 5 -0.12 35.93 27.02
C PHE A 5 0.52 34.53 26.96
N VAL A 6 0.74 33.91 28.12
CA VAL A 6 1.20 32.50 28.22
C VAL A 6 0.12 31.54 27.70
N LEU A 7 -1.15 31.80 28.01
CA LEU A 7 -2.27 30.96 27.57
C LEU A 7 -2.50 31.03 26.05
N VAL A 8 -2.37 32.23 25.46
CA VAL A 8 -2.47 32.43 24.01
C VAL A 8 -1.26 31.82 23.29
N GLY A 9 -0.06 31.93 23.87
CA GLY A 9 1.14 31.27 23.34
C GLY A 9 1.04 29.74 23.36
N LEU A 10 0.51 29.15 24.44
CA LEU A 10 0.30 27.71 24.54
C LEU A 10 -0.76 27.20 23.54
N LEU A 11 -1.82 27.99 23.31
CA LEU A 11 -2.84 27.71 22.31
C LEU A 11 -2.25 27.73 20.88
N PHE A 12 -1.34 28.66 20.59
CA PHE A 12 -0.63 28.75 19.31
C PHE A 12 0.30 27.55 19.06
N VAL A 13 0.98 27.05 20.09
CA VAL A 13 1.83 25.85 20.02
C VAL A 13 1.00 24.58 19.77
N LEU A 14 -0.20 24.49 20.36
CA LEU A 14 -1.14 23.39 20.11
C LEU A 14 -1.76 23.45 18.70
N LEU A 15 -1.94 24.64 18.14
CA LEU A 15 -2.42 24.83 16.76
C LEU A 15 -1.35 24.55 15.69
N SER A 16 -0.06 24.69 16.02
CA SER A 16 1.04 24.42 15.07
C SER A 16 1.38 22.93 14.89
N CYS A 17 0.76 22.04 15.67
CA CYS A 17 0.93 20.61 15.51
C CYS A 17 -0.15 20.09 14.55
N GLN A 18 0.00 20.41 13.26
CA GLN A 18 -0.65 19.64 12.20
C GLN A 18 0.35 18.58 11.75
N GLU A 19 -0.02 17.31 11.87
CA GLU A 19 0.66 16.21 11.19
C GLU A 19 0.53 16.46 9.69
N GLU A 20 1.65 16.70 8.99
CA GLU A 20 1.66 16.67 7.54
C GLU A 20 1.47 15.20 7.13
N GLU A 21 0.27 14.86 6.66
CA GLU A 21 0.02 13.58 6.01
C GLU A 21 0.88 13.55 4.74
N GLU A 22 1.93 12.73 4.73
CA GLU A 22 2.77 12.53 3.55
C GLU A 22 1.87 12.15 2.38
N ALA A 23 2.08 12.79 1.22
CA ALA A 23 1.28 12.51 0.04
C ALA A 23 1.36 11.01 -0.29
N LYS A 24 0.21 10.36 -0.51
CA LYS A 24 0.17 8.94 -0.89
C LYS A 24 0.71 8.73 -2.30
N LEU A 25 1.58 7.72 -2.48
CA LEU A 25 2.33 7.52 -3.73
C LEU A 25 1.75 6.42 -4.61
N TYR A 26 0.69 5.80 -4.12
CA TYR A 26 -0.06 4.75 -4.77
C TYR A 26 -1.54 5.14 -4.80
N SER A 27 -2.30 4.40 -5.59
CA SER A 27 -3.76 4.45 -5.64
C SER A 27 -4.35 3.10 -5.28
N LYS A 28 -5.62 3.07 -4.87
CA LYS A 28 -6.36 1.82 -4.64
C LYS A 28 -7.61 1.79 -5.51
N PHE A 29 -7.94 0.62 -6.05
CA PHE A 29 -9.21 0.39 -6.74
C PHE A 29 -9.66 -1.05 -6.61
N GLU A 30 -10.97 -1.26 -6.73
CA GLU A 30 -11.56 -2.59 -6.71
C GLU A 30 -11.54 -3.21 -8.10
N LEU A 31 -11.18 -4.49 -8.18
CA LEU A 31 -11.22 -5.28 -9.40
C LEU A 31 -12.04 -6.55 -9.16
N SER A 32 -13.11 -6.73 -9.94
CA SER A 32 -13.86 -7.98 -9.94
C SER A 32 -13.05 -9.08 -10.63
N SER A 33 -12.90 -10.23 -9.98
CA SER A 33 -12.37 -11.47 -10.58
C SER A 33 -13.52 -12.46 -10.79
N PRO A 34 -14.04 -12.58 -12.02
CA PRO A 34 -15.05 -13.57 -12.35
C PRO A 34 -14.59 -15.01 -12.08
N GLU A 35 -13.30 -15.30 -12.29
CA GLU A 35 -12.71 -16.64 -12.13
C GLU A 35 -12.73 -17.10 -10.68
N LEU A 36 -12.49 -16.18 -9.74
CA LEU A 36 -12.49 -16.46 -8.31
C LEU A 36 -13.85 -16.18 -7.66
N GLY A 37 -14.76 -15.47 -8.35
CA GLY A 37 -16.06 -15.06 -7.83
C GLY A 37 -15.95 -14.06 -6.68
N VAL A 38 -14.85 -13.30 -6.60
CA VAL A 38 -14.58 -12.30 -5.57
C VAL A 38 -14.17 -10.97 -6.18
N THR A 39 -14.28 -9.90 -5.40
CA THR A 39 -13.67 -8.60 -5.72
C THR A 39 -12.38 -8.48 -4.91
N LYS A 40 -11.30 -8.02 -5.54
CA LYS A 40 -9.99 -7.78 -4.91
C LYS A 40 -9.68 -6.30 -4.90
N THR A 41 -9.16 -5.79 -3.79
CA THR A 41 -8.52 -4.48 -3.71
C THR A 41 -7.15 -4.55 -4.41
N ILE A 42 -6.93 -3.68 -5.39
CA ILE A 42 -5.65 -3.54 -6.09
C ILE A 42 -4.99 -2.24 -5.64
N TRP A 43 -3.73 -2.33 -5.26
CA TRP A 43 -2.88 -1.20 -4.92
C TRP A 43 -1.92 -0.95 -6.10
N LEU A 44 -1.88 0.28 -6.60
CA LEU A 44 -1.12 0.63 -7.79
C LEU A 44 -0.18 1.78 -7.51
N TYR A 45 1.13 1.49 -7.58
CA TYR A 45 2.19 2.50 -7.62
C TYR A 45 2.64 2.70 -9.07
N LEU A 46 2.80 3.96 -9.45
CA LEU A 46 3.33 4.36 -10.74
C LEU A 46 4.60 5.19 -10.55
N PRO A 47 5.64 5.00 -11.37
CA PRO A 47 6.84 5.84 -11.34
C PRO A 47 6.50 7.32 -11.48
N GLY A 48 7.31 8.19 -10.86
CA GLY A 48 7.02 9.62 -10.82
C GLY A 48 6.87 10.30 -12.19
N ASP A 49 7.50 9.76 -13.23
CA ASP A 49 7.45 10.26 -14.61
C ASP A 49 6.40 9.55 -15.50
N TYR A 50 5.63 8.59 -14.98
CA TYR A 50 4.75 7.72 -15.77
C TYR A 50 3.74 8.47 -16.66
N SER A 51 3.15 9.56 -16.16
CA SER A 51 2.15 10.34 -16.91
C SER A 51 2.75 11.32 -17.94
N GLN A 52 4.07 11.53 -17.87
CA GLN A 52 4.79 12.52 -18.67
C GLN A 52 5.74 11.87 -19.67
N SER A 53 6.09 10.60 -19.47
CA SER A 53 6.96 9.84 -20.33
C SER A 53 6.18 8.96 -21.32
N GLY A 54 6.86 8.52 -22.38
CA GLY A 54 6.41 7.42 -23.25
C GLY A 54 7.14 6.12 -22.95
N ASN A 55 7.74 6.01 -21.76
CA ASN A 55 8.61 4.88 -21.40
C ASN A 55 7.78 3.63 -21.12
N THR A 56 8.41 2.46 -21.34
CA THR A 56 7.86 1.17 -20.90
C THR A 56 8.53 0.78 -19.59
N TYR A 57 7.74 0.47 -18.58
CA TYR A 57 8.22 0.08 -17.26
C TYR A 57 7.98 -1.40 -17.03
N PRO A 58 8.89 -2.11 -16.34
CA PRO A 58 8.57 -3.43 -15.82
C PRO A 58 7.41 -3.33 -14.81
N VAL A 59 6.66 -4.42 -14.69
CA VAL A 59 5.56 -4.54 -13.72
C VAL A 59 5.91 -5.62 -12.71
N ILE A 60 5.88 -5.29 -11.43
CA ILE A 60 6.00 -6.27 -10.34
C ILE A 60 4.63 -6.45 -9.71
N TYR A 61 4.18 -7.70 -9.68
CA TYR A 61 2.98 -8.11 -8.96
C TYR A 61 3.37 -8.56 -7.56
N PHE A 62 2.80 -7.93 -6.54
CA PHE A 62 2.95 -8.35 -5.16
C PHE A 62 1.61 -8.88 -4.66
N SER A 63 1.62 -10.11 -4.16
CA SER A 63 0.54 -10.58 -3.29
C SER A 63 0.68 -9.93 -1.91
N ASP A 64 -0.36 -10.00 -1.09
CA ASP A 64 -0.37 -9.42 0.26
C ASP A 64 -0.10 -7.91 0.27
N ALA A 65 -0.80 -7.16 -0.59
CA ALA A 65 -0.57 -5.72 -0.74
C ALA A 65 -0.77 -4.90 0.53
N GLN A 66 -1.54 -5.40 1.51
CA GLN A 66 -1.80 -4.74 2.78
C GLN A 66 -0.55 -4.49 3.64
N TRP A 67 0.60 -5.02 3.24
CA TRP A 67 1.90 -4.86 3.90
C TRP A 67 2.84 -3.88 3.19
N LEU A 68 2.50 -3.40 1.99
CA LEU A 68 3.45 -2.72 1.10
C LEU A 68 3.60 -1.22 1.36
N PHE A 69 2.49 -0.50 1.48
CA PHE A 69 2.45 0.98 1.36
C PHE A 69 1.67 1.72 2.47
N GLU A 70 1.09 1.01 3.44
CA GLU A 70 0.52 1.67 4.62
C GLU A 70 0.87 0.87 5.87
N ALA A 71 1.28 1.59 6.91
CA ALA A 71 1.29 1.07 8.26
C ALA A 71 -0.14 0.70 8.69
N ASN A 72 -0.36 -0.59 8.93
CA ASN A 72 -1.60 -1.10 9.48
C ASN A 72 -1.36 -1.55 10.92
N PRO A 73 -2.11 -1.05 11.92
CA PRO A 73 -1.90 -1.37 13.32
C PRO A 73 -2.11 -2.85 13.65
N ASN A 74 -2.79 -3.61 12.78
CA ASN A 74 -2.99 -5.04 12.94
C ASN A 74 -1.82 -5.89 12.39
N TYR A 75 -0.85 -5.26 11.73
CA TYR A 75 0.20 -5.92 10.97
C TYR A 75 1.60 -5.53 11.46
N SER A 76 2.53 -6.49 11.41
CA SER A 76 3.95 -6.31 11.77
C SER A 76 4.70 -5.48 10.73
N GLN A 77 4.57 -4.15 10.84
CA GLN A 77 5.29 -3.14 10.06
C GLN A 77 5.02 -3.12 8.55
N GLU A 78 4.97 -1.90 8.04
CA GLU A 78 4.95 -1.56 6.64
C GLU A 78 6.30 -1.86 5.98
N MET A 79 6.29 -2.31 4.73
CA MET A 79 7.53 -2.58 3.97
C MET A 79 8.14 -1.33 3.33
N HIS A 80 7.40 -0.22 3.27
CA HIS A 80 7.80 1.07 2.71
C HIS A 80 8.24 0.97 1.24
N VAL A 81 7.45 0.27 0.43
CA VAL A 81 7.81 -0.01 -0.96
C VAL A 81 7.82 1.28 -1.78
N ASP A 82 6.84 2.15 -1.60
CA ASP A 82 6.72 3.38 -2.38
C ASP A 82 7.79 4.42 -2.06
N GLU A 83 8.16 4.58 -0.79
CA GLU A 83 9.23 5.49 -0.39
C GLU A 83 10.59 4.97 -0.86
N LYS A 84 10.82 3.65 -0.80
CA LYS A 84 12.04 3.04 -1.33
C LYS A 84 12.14 3.15 -2.84
N LEU A 85 11.06 2.93 -3.57
CA LEU A 85 11.06 3.12 -5.02
C LEU A 85 11.30 4.57 -5.39
N ARG A 86 10.67 5.52 -4.69
CA ARG A 86 10.93 6.96 -4.90
C ARG A 86 12.38 7.35 -4.63
N GLU A 87 12.96 6.84 -3.54
CA GLU A 87 14.37 7.06 -3.21
C GLU A 87 15.26 6.52 -4.34
N MET A 88 14.98 5.33 -4.84
CA MET A 88 15.72 4.73 -5.96
C MET A 88 15.56 5.54 -7.26
N GLU A 89 14.36 6.00 -7.58
CA GLU A 89 14.08 6.85 -8.76
C GLU A 89 14.88 8.16 -8.70
N THR A 90 14.93 8.79 -7.52
CA THR A 90 15.75 9.99 -7.27
C THR A 90 17.25 9.71 -7.49
N ASN A 91 17.68 8.46 -7.27
CA ASN A 91 19.04 7.99 -7.49
C ASN A 91 19.30 7.40 -8.89
N GLY A 92 18.37 7.57 -9.83
CA GLY A 92 18.55 7.19 -11.24
C GLY A 92 18.05 5.79 -11.61
N PHE A 93 17.32 5.12 -10.73
CA PHE A 93 16.54 3.95 -11.12
C PHE A 93 15.45 4.36 -12.12
N PRO A 94 15.29 3.68 -13.26
CA PRO A 94 14.37 4.10 -14.31
C PRO A 94 12.88 3.92 -13.98
N GLY A 95 12.53 3.41 -12.80
CA GLY A 95 11.15 3.23 -12.35
C GLY A 95 10.59 1.84 -12.62
N VAL A 96 9.55 1.49 -11.86
CA VAL A 96 8.79 0.23 -11.96
C VAL A 96 7.33 0.47 -11.58
N ILE A 97 6.41 -0.24 -12.23
CA ILE A 97 5.01 -0.27 -11.81
C ILE A 97 4.86 -1.38 -10.78
N VAL A 98 4.26 -1.07 -9.63
CA VAL A 98 3.89 -2.09 -8.64
C VAL A 98 2.39 -2.26 -8.63
N VAL A 99 1.96 -3.51 -8.83
CA VAL A 99 0.57 -3.95 -8.70
C VAL A 99 0.48 -4.85 -7.49
N GLY A 100 0.04 -4.29 -6.37
CA GLY A 100 -0.30 -5.03 -5.15
C GLY A 100 -1.70 -5.63 -5.26
N ILE A 101 -1.83 -6.91 -4.96
CA ILE A 101 -3.10 -7.62 -4.81
C ILE A 101 -3.32 -7.85 -3.31
N GLU A 102 -4.30 -7.16 -2.74
CA GLU A 102 -4.65 -7.33 -1.33
C GLU A 102 -5.23 -8.72 -1.09
N SER A 103 -4.78 -9.36 -0.01
CA SER A 103 -5.34 -10.63 0.43
C SER A 103 -6.34 -10.38 1.56
N ASP A 104 -7.46 -11.09 1.54
CA ASP A 104 -8.40 -11.12 2.66
C ASP A 104 -7.87 -12.10 3.71
N GLU A 105 -7.63 -11.65 4.93
CA GLU A 105 -7.08 -12.48 6.01
C GLU A 105 -7.86 -13.79 6.24
N ASN A 106 -9.17 -13.79 6.03
CA ASN A 106 -10.00 -14.97 6.24
C ASN A 106 -9.82 -16.00 5.12
N THR A 107 -9.48 -15.56 3.91
CA THR A 107 -9.35 -16.42 2.72
C THR A 107 -7.94 -16.42 2.13
N ARG A 108 -6.97 -15.75 2.75
CA ARG A 108 -5.59 -15.62 2.28
C ARG A 108 -4.97 -16.99 2.00
N HIS A 109 -5.24 -17.94 2.88
CA HIS A 109 -4.77 -19.31 2.73
C HIS A 109 -5.29 -19.99 1.44
N GLU A 110 -6.43 -19.57 0.91
CA GLU A 110 -6.99 -20.05 -0.36
C GLU A 110 -6.23 -19.49 -1.57
N ASP A 111 -5.70 -18.27 -1.49
CA ASP A 111 -4.93 -17.64 -2.56
C ASP A 111 -3.54 -18.29 -2.75
N PHE A 112 -2.95 -18.82 -1.67
CA PHE A 112 -1.56 -19.35 -1.69
C PHE A 112 -1.46 -20.89 -1.64
N SER A 113 -2.53 -21.60 -1.33
CA SER A 113 -2.49 -23.06 -1.16
C SER A 113 -3.16 -23.78 -2.33
N LEU A 114 -2.34 -24.45 -3.16
CA LEU A 114 -2.82 -25.26 -4.27
C LEU A 114 -3.62 -26.49 -3.80
N TYR A 115 -3.28 -27.05 -2.65
CA TYR A 115 -3.90 -28.23 -2.06
C TYR A 115 -4.48 -27.92 -0.68
N PRO A 116 -5.53 -28.62 -0.25
CA PRO A 116 -6.11 -28.42 1.07
C PRO A 116 -5.12 -28.84 2.17
N SER A 117 -5.09 -28.06 3.24
CA SER A 117 -4.35 -28.41 4.47
C SER A 117 -5.03 -29.56 5.22
N ARG A 118 -4.38 -30.05 6.29
CA ARG A 118 -4.96 -31.08 7.18
C ARG A 118 -6.29 -30.65 7.80
N ASP A 119 -6.45 -29.34 8.02
CA ASP A 119 -7.66 -28.72 8.56
C ASP A 119 -8.63 -28.28 7.46
N GLN A 120 -8.44 -28.77 6.23
CA GLN A 120 -9.27 -28.49 5.04
C GLN A 120 -9.32 -27.01 4.64
N LEU A 121 -8.30 -26.22 5.00
CA LEU A 121 -8.14 -24.84 4.53
C LEU A 121 -7.44 -24.83 3.16
N GLY A 122 -7.90 -23.98 2.25
CA GLY A 122 -7.28 -23.75 0.94
C GLY A 122 -7.63 -24.81 -0.09
N GLY A 123 -6.76 -25.03 -1.08
CA GLY A 123 -6.97 -26.09 -2.08
C GLY A 123 -7.94 -25.73 -3.19
N LYS A 124 -8.13 -24.44 -3.48
CA LYS A 124 -8.95 -23.95 -4.61
C LYS A 124 -8.20 -23.89 -5.94
N GLY A 125 -6.94 -24.34 -5.99
CA GLY A 125 -6.19 -24.46 -7.23
C GLY A 125 -6.82 -25.51 -8.15
N GLN A 126 -7.49 -25.07 -9.21
CA GLN A 126 -7.91 -25.96 -10.29
C GLN A 126 -6.70 -26.20 -11.21
N ALA A 127 -6.35 -27.48 -11.41
CA ALA A 127 -5.34 -27.89 -12.38
C ALA A 127 -5.94 -27.99 -13.79
#